data_AF-A0AAX4AJL2-F1
#
_entry.id   AF-A0AAX4AJL2-F1
#
_cell.length_a   1.000
_cell.length_b   1.000
_cell.length_c   1.000
_cell.angle_alpha   90.00
_cell.angle_beta   90.00
_cell.angle_gamma   90.00
#
_symmetry.space_group_name_H-M   'P 1'
#
loop_
_entity.id
_entity.type
_entity.pdbx_description
1 polymer ?
#
loop_
_entity_poly.entity_id
_entity_poly.type
_entity_poly.pdbx_seq_one_letter_code
_entity_poly.pdbx_strand_id
1 'polypeptide(L)'
;MFLNTNERQVMSLLNFENYVAATGLAKQLLVSDKTIRRIINKINEGYLEHYDNPLIISQAGKGFKLSDYFRDKDIYTEFIENEHEENDLYRIMLTILFSHPYKRREDVLESDYLSASAKTSKLKKIKESFKEYSLIFKAEQHYVWIEGEESQIRKAINRVIMLINKNKTFNKIGLRLFSGDSQFIDRQVELIEEELQQYLSYPYDWTVKLHLSVLVKRVREGNITRSINKITDREAELMSKNELLANLSIKVIKNLSNYLNFSLDEVEQLLLFQTLYAINLSRQESLKIDEQLADELTKCLILKFFEIREAATLQQSHRLHEDLYHHILPMLSRLRLGIHIENNLLDEVKLKYSGSFGKLSKIIDSINQELAFETKIDDSEIGYITLYFEKYYLEITTNKRVLLVCSTGIGTSELLKVRIQQKVPNLNIIGTMSNRQARKSQDYIAGNTDLILTTIDTPIEEIGNIPIMIISPLLTENDVQKIKYILEKGGEKNDRNRFEKSSS
;
A
#
# COMPACT_ATOMS: atom_id res chain seq x y z
N MET A 1 0.33 -17.81 19.62
CA MET A 1 0.24 -16.33 19.85
C MET A 1 0.15 -15.61 18.48
N PHE A 2 -0.27 -14.33 18.34
CA PHE A 2 -0.17 -13.54 17.08
C PHE A 2 0.93 -12.49 17.23
N LEU A 3 1.78 -12.31 16.21
CA LEU A 3 2.72 -11.18 16.12
C LEU A 3 1.99 -9.98 15.50
N ASN A 4 1.73 -8.94 16.29
CA ASN A 4 1.29 -7.66 15.73
C ASN A 4 2.37 -7.06 14.81
N THR A 5 2.02 -6.00 14.07
CA THR A 5 2.94 -5.35 13.12
C THR A 5 4.29 -5.01 13.76
N ASN A 6 4.30 -4.52 15.00
CA ASN A 6 5.53 -4.17 15.72
C ASN A 6 6.35 -5.41 16.10
N GLU A 7 5.70 -6.52 16.46
CA GLU A 7 6.34 -7.80 16.77
C GLU A 7 6.98 -8.43 15.53
N ARG A 8 6.29 -8.42 14.38
CA ARG A 8 6.85 -8.86 13.09
C ARG A 8 8.03 -8.00 12.65
N GLN A 9 7.92 -6.68 12.84
CA GLN A 9 9.00 -5.75 12.52
C GLN A 9 10.20 -5.94 13.45
N VAL A 10 10.02 -6.22 14.74
CA VAL A 10 11.14 -6.55 15.63
C VAL A 10 11.86 -7.81 15.12
N MET A 11 11.12 -8.84 14.72
CA MET A 11 11.72 -10.07 14.19
C MET A 11 12.48 -9.86 12.88
N SER A 12 11.94 -9.06 11.96
CA SER A 12 12.60 -8.80 10.66
C SER A 12 13.85 -7.94 10.77
N LEU A 13 13.99 -7.15 11.84
CA LEU A 13 15.16 -6.32 12.12
C LEU A 13 16.30 -7.08 12.84
N LEU A 14 16.04 -8.31 13.30
CA LEU A 14 17.02 -9.16 13.96
C LEU A 14 17.62 -10.18 12.98
N ASN A 15 18.83 -10.63 13.28
CA ASN A 15 19.53 -11.66 12.50
C ASN A 15 20.22 -12.66 13.44
N PHE A 16 20.72 -13.77 12.90
CA PHE A 16 21.34 -14.84 13.69
C PHE A 16 22.78 -14.55 14.12
N GLU A 17 23.48 -13.63 13.42
CA GLU A 17 24.92 -13.43 13.58
C GLU A 17 25.29 -12.30 14.55
N ASN A 18 24.63 -11.15 14.41
CA ASN A 18 24.99 -9.91 15.09
C ASN A 18 23.88 -9.44 16.04
N TYR A 19 24.31 -8.93 17.20
CA TYR A 19 23.41 -8.29 18.14
C TYR A 19 22.99 -6.90 17.65
N VAL A 20 21.71 -6.61 17.76
CA VAL A 20 21.10 -5.31 17.47
C VAL A 20 20.72 -4.62 18.77
N ALA A 21 21.18 -3.38 18.95
CA ALA A 21 20.92 -2.61 20.17
C ALA A 21 19.43 -2.23 20.29
N ALA A 22 18.91 -2.22 21.52
CA ALA A 22 17.52 -1.82 21.82
C ALA A 22 17.19 -0.42 21.29
N THR A 23 18.14 0.51 21.42
CA THR A 23 18.03 1.90 20.95
C THR A 23 17.91 2.00 19.44
N GLY A 24 18.57 1.10 18.69
CA GLY A 24 18.47 1.01 17.24
C GLY A 24 17.08 0.56 16.79
N LEU A 25 16.57 -0.51 17.41
CA LEU A 25 15.22 -1.03 17.17
C LEU A 25 14.16 0.02 17.53
N ALA A 26 14.28 0.65 18.71
CA ALA A 26 13.38 1.68 19.19
C ALA A 26 13.27 2.87 18.23
N LYS A 27 14.40 3.32 17.67
CA LYS A 27 14.45 4.43 16.70
C LYS A 27 13.77 4.07 15.38
N GLN A 28 13.97 2.85 14.86
CA GLN A 28 13.35 2.40 13.61
C GLN A 28 11.84 2.20 13.74
N LEU A 29 11.39 1.74 14.92
CA LEU A 29 9.98 1.46 15.21
C LEU A 29 9.22 2.65 15.79
N LEU A 30 9.89 3.77 16.05
CA LEU A 30 9.32 4.97 16.71
C LEU A 30 8.65 4.66 18.05
N VAL A 31 9.23 3.73 18.83
CA VAL A 31 8.75 3.34 20.16
C VAL A 31 9.86 3.47 21.21
N SER A 32 9.52 3.33 22.50
CA SER A 32 10.51 3.35 23.58
C SER A 32 11.29 2.03 23.69
N ASP A 33 12.53 2.08 24.21
CA ASP A 33 13.32 0.89 24.57
C ASP A 33 12.57 -0.09 25.48
N LYS A 34 11.72 0.44 26.37
CA LYS A 34 10.86 -0.36 27.25
C LYS A 34 9.80 -1.13 26.46
N THR A 35 9.27 -0.53 25.40
CA THR A 35 8.32 -1.17 24.47
C THR A 35 8.98 -2.31 23.71
N ILE A 36 10.21 -2.10 23.21
CA ILE A 36 10.98 -3.15 22.51
C ILE A 36 11.22 -4.36 23.41
N ARG A 37 11.67 -4.15 24.65
CA ARG A 37 11.88 -5.25 25.61
C ARG A 37 10.59 -6.01 25.91
N ARG A 38 9.46 -5.30 26.04
CA ARG A 38 8.14 -5.92 26.24
C ARG A 38 7.71 -6.75 25.04
N ILE A 39 7.92 -6.25 23.82
CA ILE A 39 7.65 -6.99 22.58
C ILE A 39 8.49 -8.27 22.53
N ILE A 40 9.79 -8.18 22.80
CA ILE A 40 10.71 -9.34 22.76
C ILE A 40 10.33 -10.39 23.80
N ASN A 41 10.01 -9.98 25.03
CA ASN A 41 9.58 -10.92 26.06
C ASN A 41 8.30 -11.67 25.62
N LYS A 42 7.34 -10.93 25.06
CA LYS A 42 6.10 -11.51 24.56
C LYS A 42 6.35 -12.50 23.42
N ILE A 43 7.26 -12.17 22.48
CA ILE A 43 7.67 -13.10 21.42
C ILE A 43 8.27 -14.37 22.04
N ASN A 44 9.24 -14.24 22.95
CA ASN A 44 9.91 -15.37 23.56
C ASN A 44 8.99 -16.26 24.39
N GLU A 45 8.01 -15.69 25.09
CA GLU A 45 6.98 -16.46 25.80
C GLU A 45 6.28 -17.46 24.86
N GLY A 46 5.91 -17.04 23.64
CA GLY A 46 5.31 -17.92 22.65
C GLY A 46 6.21 -19.09 22.22
N TYR A 47 7.47 -18.83 21.89
CA TYR A 47 8.38 -19.90 21.44
C TYR A 47 8.86 -20.82 22.56
N LEU A 48 8.94 -20.31 23.80
CA LEU A 48 9.26 -21.14 24.96
C LEU A 48 8.17 -22.18 25.23
N GLU A 49 6.89 -21.83 25.03
CA GLU A 49 5.78 -22.78 25.22
C GLU A 49 5.82 -23.98 24.26
N HIS A 50 6.36 -23.81 23.04
CA HIS A 50 6.29 -24.85 22.01
C HIS A 50 7.64 -25.53 21.70
N TYR A 51 8.76 -24.81 21.77
CA TYR A 51 10.09 -25.35 21.45
C TYR A 51 11.01 -25.50 22.65
N ASP A 52 10.57 -25.09 23.84
CA ASP A 52 11.41 -24.99 25.06
C ASP A 52 12.70 -24.18 24.81
N ASN A 53 12.66 -23.26 23.84
CA ASN A 53 13.78 -22.42 23.44
C ASN A 53 13.31 -21.02 23.03
N PRO A 54 13.93 -19.93 23.51
CA PRO A 54 13.52 -18.59 23.13
C PRO A 54 13.98 -18.27 21.70
N LEU A 55 13.12 -17.63 20.90
CA LEU A 55 13.50 -17.17 19.57
C LEU A 55 14.58 -16.09 19.62
N ILE A 56 14.50 -15.15 20.57
CA ILE A 56 15.34 -13.97 20.64
C ILE A 56 16.25 -14.05 21.87
N ILE A 57 17.55 -14.06 21.64
CA ILE A 57 18.58 -14.05 22.69
C ILE A 57 18.84 -12.61 23.11
N SER A 58 18.66 -12.33 24.39
CA SER A 58 18.95 -11.03 25.00
C SER A 58 20.29 -11.07 25.74
N GLN A 59 21.23 -10.18 25.39
CA GLN A 59 22.50 -10.04 26.11
C GLN A 59 22.72 -8.61 26.60
N ALA A 60 22.96 -8.46 27.91
CA ALA A 60 23.24 -7.18 28.54
C ALA A 60 24.44 -6.49 27.88
N GLY A 61 24.27 -5.22 27.52
CA GLY A 61 25.29 -4.41 26.85
C GLY A 61 25.46 -4.64 25.34
N LYS A 62 24.97 -5.77 24.78
CA LYS A 62 25.08 -6.08 23.34
C LYS A 62 23.76 -5.91 22.57
N GLY A 63 22.62 -6.19 23.21
CA GLY A 63 21.29 -6.08 22.59
C GLY A 63 20.66 -7.44 22.33
N PHE A 64 20.05 -7.62 21.16
CA PHE A 64 19.21 -8.77 20.81
C PHE A 64 19.66 -9.42 19.49
N LYS A 65 19.55 -10.74 19.39
CA LYS A 65 19.76 -11.50 18.15
C LYS A 65 18.81 -12.69 18.07
N LEU A 66 18.63 -13.28 16.89
CA LEU A 66 17.88 -14.53 16.75
C LEU A 66 18.71 -15.71 17.30
N SER A 67 18.03 -16.67 17.91
CA SER A 67 18.63 -17.88 18.48
C SER A 67 19.04 -18.84 17.37
N ASP A 68 20.27 -19.34 17.46
CA ASP A 68 20.86 -20.26 16.49
C ASP A 68 20.09 -21.59 16.39
N TYR A 69 19.30 -21.95 17.43
CA TYR A 69 18.39 -23.10 17.41
C TYR A 69 17.38 -23.07 16.26
N PHE A 70 17.01 -21.86 15.81
CA PHE A 70 15.99 -21.64 14.79
C PHE A 70 16.57 -21.37 13.40
N ARG A 71 17.89 -21.51 13.21
CA ARG A 71 18.58 -21.16 11.96
C ARG A 71 18.07 -21.94 10.74
N ASP A 72 17.70 -23.21 10.95
CA ASP A 72 17.21 -24.11 9.90
C ASP A 72 15.69 -24.36 9.99
N LYS A 73 14.98 -23.54 10.79
CA LYS A 73 13.53 -23.63 10.98
C LYS A 73 12.85 -22.41 10.37
N ASP A 74 11.67 -22.59 9.80
CA ASP A 74 10.83 -21.45 9.48
C ASP A 74 10.28 -20.89 10.79
N ILE A 75 10.89 -19.80 11.23
CA ILE A 75 10.54 -19.14 12.48
C ILE A 75 9.12 -18.59 12.45
N TYR A 76 8.51 -18.38 11.28
CA TYR A 76 7.16 -17.84 11.20
C TYR A 76 6.07 -18.92 11.31
N THR A 77 6.43 -20.22 11.30
CA THR A 77 5.46 -21.33 11.23
C THR A 77 4.60 -21.52 12.49
N GLU A 78 5.04 -21.04 13.66
CA GLU A 78 4.33 -21.28 14.92
C GLU A 78 3.17 -20.30 15.18
N PHE A 79 3.07 -19.23 14.39
CA PHE A 79 1.97 -18.24 14.49
C PHE A 79 0.76 -18.63 13.63
N ILE A 80 0.81 -19.80 12.99
CA ILE A 80 -0.23 -20.27 12.06
C ILE A 80 -1.50 -20.74 12.80
N GLU A 81 -1.48 -21.07 14.10
CA GLU A 81 -2.69 -21.53 14.80
C GLU A 81 -3.84 -20.49 14.86
N ASN A 82 -3.53 -19.20 15.05
CA ASN A 82 -4.54 -18.13 14.97
C ASN A 82 -4.92 -17.79 13.51
N GLU A 83 -3.98 -17.91 12.57
CA GLU A 83 -4.31 -17.82 11.14
C GLU A 83 -5.24 -18.96 10.75
N HIS A 84 -5.11 -20.17 11.31
CA HIS A 84 -6.03 -21.27 11.08
C HIS A 84 -7.43 -20.95 11.64
N GLU A 85 -7.55 -20.48 12.89
CA GLU A 85 -8.87 -20.10 13.45
C GLU A 85 -9.55 -18.95 12.71
N GLU A 86 -8.82 -17.88 12.34
CA GLU A 86 -9.38 -16.76 11.58
C GLU A 86 -9.72 -17.15 10.15
N ASN A 87 -8.86 -17.92 9.49
CA ASN A 87 -9.15 -18.41 8.15
C ASN A 87 -10.33 -19.38 8.15
N ASP A 88 -10.49 -20.20 9.18
CA ASP A 88 -11.66 -21.05 9.35
C ASP A 88 -12.92 -20.22 9.59
N LEU A 89 -12.83 -19.16 10.40
CA LEU A 89 -13.92 -18.20 10.57
C LEU A 89 -14.33 -17.56 9.24
N TYR A 90 -13.37 -17.07 8.46
CA TYR A 90 -13.64 -16.46 7.15
C TYR A 90 -14.19 -17.46 6.14
N ARG A 91 -13.70 -18.70 6.12
CA ARG A 91 -14.26 -19.78 5.30
C ARG A 91 -15.72 -20.04 5.65
N ILE A 92 -16.02 -20.18 6.95
CA ILE A 92 -17.39 -20.38 7.44
C ILE A 92 -18.28 -19.21 7.04
N MET A 93 -17.81 -17.98 7.24
CA MET A 93 -18.54 -16.77 6.85
C MET A 93 -18.85 -16.78 5.36
N LEU A 94 -17.87 -17.09 4.50
CA LEU A 94 -18.08 -17.17 3.05
C LEU A 94 -19.08 -18.28 2.68
N THR A 95 -19.00 -19.46 3.30
CA THR A 95 -19.97 -20.53 3.03
C THR A 95 -21.40 -20.11 3.37
N ILE A 96 -21.59 -19.39 4.48
CA ILE A 96 -22.90 -18.86 4.87
C ILE A 96 -23.34 -17.76 3.90
N LEU A 97 -22.47 -16.80 3.58
CA LEU A 97 -22.74 -15.69 2.67
C LEU A 97 -23.15 -16.17 1.27
N PHE A 98 -22.37 -17.08 0.69
CA PHE A 98 -22.65 -17.61 -0.65
C PHE A 98 -23.93 -18.45 -0.70
N SER A 99 -24.34 -19.03 0.42
CA SER A 99 -25.54 -19.87 0.50
C SER A 99 -26.85 -19.13 0.69
N HIS A 100 -26.82 -17.85 1.07
CA HIS A 100 -28.05 -17.06 1.28
C HIS A 100 -28.94 -17.10 0.02
N PRO A 101 -30.27 -17.27 0.13
CA PRO A 101 -31.10 -17.28 1.34
C PRO A 101 -31.29 -18.66 1.99
N TYR A 102 -30.56 -19.67 1.52
CA TYR A 102 -30.69 -21.02 2.05
C TYR A 102 -30.04 -21.16 3.42
N LYS A 103 -30.64 -22.01 4.26
CA LYS A 103 -30.07 -22.38 5.56
C LYS A 103 -28.99 -23.44 5.37
N ARG A 104 -27.82 -23.25 6.00
CA ARG A 104 -26.77 -24.27 6.07
C ARG A 104 -26.87 -25.04 7.36
N ARG A 105 -26.54 -26.32 7.33
CA ARG A 105 -26.41 -27.12 8.55
C ARG A 105 -25.26 -26.57 9.38
N GLU A 106 -25.38 -26.72 10.70
CA GLU A 106 -24.40 -26.23 11.67
C GLU A 106 -23.07 -27.02 11.62
N ASP A 107 -23.03 -28.14 10.90
CA ASP A 107 -21.83 -28.92 10.59
C ASP A 107 -20.78 -28.11 9.80
N VAL A 108 -21.20 -27.05 9.10
CA VAL A 108 -20.29 -26.08 8.45
C VAL A 108 -19.29 -25.45 9.42
N LEU A 109 -19.59 -25.44 10.72
CA LEU A 109 -18.68 -24.94 11.75
C LEU A 109 -17.48 -25.86 12.00
N GLU A 110 -17.46 -27.05 11.38
CA GLU A 110 -16.51 -28.15 11.59
C GLU A 110 -16.35 -28.47 13.10
N SER A 111 -17.49 -28.52 13.80
CA SER A 111 -17.54 -28.52 15.27
C SER A 111 -17.53 -29.89 15.96
N ASP A 112 -17.28 -30.97 15.22
CA ASP A 112 -17.41 -32.35 15.74
C ASP A 112 -16.47 -32.64 16.91
N TYR A 113 -15.39 -31.85 17.05
CA TYR A 113 -14.41 -31.94 18.14
C TYR A 113 -14.48 -30.77 19.14
N LEU A 114 -15.45 -29.85 19.00
CA LEU A 114 -15.56 -28.66 19.85
C LEU A 114 -16.48 -28.89 21.05
N SER A 115 -16.08 -28.38 22.22
CA SER A 115 -16.96 -28.32 23.39
C SER A 115 -18.17 -27.41 23.15
N ALA A 116 -19.28 -27.65 23.86
CA ALA A 116 -20.48 -26.80 23.74
C ALA A 116 -20.17 -25.31 23.98
N SER A 117 -19.30 -25.00 24.95
CA SER A 117 -18.86 -23.62 25.23
C SER A 117 -18.04 -23.01 24.08
N ALA A 118 -17.13 -23.77 23.48
CA ALA A 118 -16.34 -23.33 22.33
C ALA A 118 -17.23 -23.03 21.11
N LYS A 119 -18.24 -23.89 20.88
CA LYS A 119 -19.24 -23.68 19.81
C LYS A 119 -20.04 -22.39 20.01
N THR A 120 -20.54 -22.14 21.22
CA THR A 120 -21.25 -20.90 21.55
C THR A 120 -20.36 -19.66 21.37
N SER A 121 -19.11 -19.73 21.78
CA SER A 121 -18.13 -18.65 21.59
C SER A 121 -17.89 -18.36 20.10
N LYS A 122 -17.70 -19.40 19.27
CA LYS A 122 -17.51 -19.27 17.82
C LYS A 122 -18.72 -18.64 17.13
N LEU A 123 -19.93 -19.09 17.48
CA LEU A 123 -21.18 -18.50 16.98
C LEU A 123 -21.33 -17.03 17.37
N LYS A 124 -20.91 -16.66 18.58
CA LYS A 124 -20.92 -15.26 19.04
C LYS A 124 -19.97 -14.40 18.20
N LYS A 125 -18.74 -14.87 17.94
CA LYS A 125 -17.77 -14.19 17.05
C LYS A 125 -18.36 -14.00 15.64
N ILE A 126 -18.90 -15.05 15.03
CA ILE A 126 -19.55 -14.99 13.70
C ILE A 126 -20.68 -13.93 13.69
N LYS A 127 -21.53 -13.94 14.72
CA LYS A 127 -22.62 -12.98 14.86
C LYS A 127 -22.14 -11.55 14.97
N GLU A 128 -21.05 -11.31 15.72
CA GLU A 128 -20.45 -9.98 15.85
C GLU A 128 -19.85 -9.51 14.52
N SER A 129 -19.13 -10.38 13.81
CA SER A 129 -18.55 -10.05 12.49
C SER A 129 -19.62 -9.71 11.45
N PHE A 130 -20.77 -10.41 11.41
CA PHE A 130 -21.83 -10.09 10.45
C PHE A 130 -22.54 -8.76 10.73
N LYS A 131 -22.58 -8.29 11.99
CA LYS A 131 -23.18 -6.99 12.33
C LYS A 131 -22.47 -5.82 11.69
N GLU A 132 -21.15 -5.92 11.49
CA GLU A 132 -20.36 -4.87 10.83
C GLU A 132 -20.83 -4.60 9.39
N TYR A 133 -21.47 -5.59 8.77
CA TYR A 133 -22.02 -5.51 7.41
C TYR A 133 -23.53 -5.28 7.38
N SER A 134 -24.14 -4.90 8.50
CA SER A 134 -25.61 -4.79 8.63
C SER A 134 -26.35 -6.08 8.28
N LEU A 135 -25.73 -7.24 8.50
CA LEU A 135 -26.32 -8.57 8.28
C LEU A 135 -26.77 -9.19 9.59
N ILE A 136 -27.93 -9.83 9.58
CA ILE A 136 -28.49 -10.51 10.74
C ILE A 136 -28.16 -11.99 10.67
N PHE A 137 -27.27 -12.45 11.55
CA PHE A 137 -26.96 -13.87 11.70
C PHE A 137 -27.96 -14.58 12.61
N LYS A 138 -28.50 -15.71 12.13
CA LYS A 138 -29.44 -16.58 12.86
C LYS A 138 -28.90 -18.00 12.96
N ALA A 139 -29.17 -18.64 14.10
CA ALA A 139 -28.82 -20.02 14.39
C ALA A 139 -29.98 -20.68 15.14
N GLU A 140 -30.65 -21.65 14.51
CA GLU A 140 -31.82 -22.37 15.07
C GLU A 140 -31.83 -23.82 14.59
N GLN A 141 -32.24 -24.75 15.46
CA GLN A 141 -32.48 -26.17 15.11
C GLN A 141 -31.35 -26.84 14.29
N HIS A 142 -30.08 -26.60 14.65
CA HIS A 142 -28.89 -27.09 13.92
C HIS A 142 -28.70 -26.52 12.50
N TYR A 143 -29.29 -25.36 12.21
CA TYR A 143 -29.06 -24.60 11.00
C TYR A 143 -28.58 -23.19 11.31
N VAL A 144 -27.75 -22.65 10.42
CA VAL A 144 -27.23 -21.28 10.45
C VAL A 144 -27.51 -20.59 9.12
N TRP A 145 -27.87 -19.31 9.17
CA TRP A 145 -28.10 -18.48 7.98
C TRP A 145 -27.95 -16.99 8.31
N ILE A 146 -27.99 -16.17 7.27
CA ILE A 146 -28.01 -14.71 7.36
C ILE A 146 -29.26 -14.14 6.69
N GLU A 147 -29.67 -12.96 7.14
CA GLU A 147 -30.69 -12.12 6.52
C GLU A 147 -30.12 -10.71 6.27
N GLY A 148 -30.41 -10.15 5.10
CA GLY A 148 -29.96 -8.82 4.69
C GLY A 148 -30.12 -8.62 3.18
N GLU A 149 -29.88 -7.40 2.74
CA GLU A 149 -29.91 -7.02 1.32
C GLU A 149 -28.74 -7.65 0.55
N GLU A 150 -28.96 -8.04 -0.71
CA GLU A 150 -27.92 -8.65 -1.57
C GLU A 150 -26.69 -7.74 -1.71
N SER A 151 -26.89 -6.41 -1.73
CA SER A 151 -25.79 -5.44 -1.78
C SER A 151 -24.88 -5.53 -0.55
N GLN A 152 -25.44 -5.73 0.65
CA GLN A 152 -24.69 -5.88 1.89
C GLN A 152 -24.00 -7.25 1.96
N ILE A 153 -24.64 -8.29 1.44
CA ILE A 153 -24.06 -9.64 1.32
C ILE A 153 -22.82 -9.59 0.42
N ARG A 154 -22.90 -8.95 -0.75
CA ARG A 154 -21.75 -8.80 -1.67
C ARG A 154 -20.64 -7.95 -1.07
N LYS A 155 -20.98 -6.85 -0.37
CA LYS A 155 -20.01 -6.05 0.39
C LYS A 155 -19.27 -6.90 1.42
N ALA A 156 -19.99 -7.73 2.19
CA ALA A 156 -19.41 -8.64 3.16
C ALA A 156 -18.51 -9.71 2.51
N ILE A 157 -18.95 -10.33 1.41
CA ILE A 157 -18.14 -11.31 0.66
C ILE A 157 -16.82 -10.70 0.21
N ASN A 158 -16.88 -9.54 -0.45
CA ASN A 158 -15.67 -8.86 -0.95
C ASN A 158 -14.73 -8.52 0.21
N ARG A 159 -15.26 -8.02 1.33
CA ARG A 159 -14.44 -7.68 2.49
C ARG A 159 -13.78 -8.91 3.12
N VAL A 160 -14.51 -10.01 3.28
CA VAL A 160 -13.97 -11.26 3.83
C VAL A 160 -12.90 -11.85 2.89
N ILE A 161 -13.10 -11.81 1.58
CA ILE A 161 -12.09 -12.24 0.60
C ILE A 161 -10.81 -11.39 0.71
N MET A 162 -10.95 -10.08 0.88
CA MET A 162 -9.79 -9.21 1.09
C MET A 162 -9.04 -9.50 2.39
N LEU A 163 -9.73 -9.87 3.48
CA LEU A 163 -9.08 -10.27 4.72
C LEU A 163 -8.28 -11.56 4.54
N ILE A 164 -8.82 -12.54 3.79
CA ILE A 164 -8.13 -13.77 3.42
C ILE A 164 -6.88 -13.48 2.57
N ASN A 165 -6.98 -12.56 1.60
CA ASN A 165 -5.84 -12.11 0.78
C ASN A 165 -4.73 -11.49 1.61
N LYS A 166 -5.06 -10.53 2.50
CA LYS A 166 -4.10 -9.87 3.39
C LYS A 166 -3.34 -10.86 4.26
N ASN A 167 -3.99 -11.92 4.70
CA ASN A 167 -3.36 -13.00 5.45
C ASN A 167 -2.46 -13.92 4.59
N LYS A 168 -2.18 -13.57 3.32
CA LYS A 168 -1.42 -14.36 2.32
C LYS A 168 -1.95 -15.79 2.13
N THR A 169 -3.21 -16.02 2.51
CA THR A 169 -3.85 -17.34 2.50
C THR A 169 -4.79 -17.54 1.32
N PHE A 170 -4.95 -16.51 0.49
CA PHE A 170 -5.81 -16.59 -0.69
C PHE A 170 -5.40 -17.65 -1.70
N ASN A 171 -4.09 -17.87 -1.91
CA ASN A 171 -3.65 -18.94 -2.78
C ASN A 171 -4.10 -20.33 -2.28
N LYS A 172 -4.40 -20.49 -0.98
CA LYS A 172 -4.92 -21.73 -0.38
C LYS A 172 -6.46 -21.78 -0.37
N ILE A 173 -7.12 -20.65 -0.10
CA ILE A 173 -8.57 -20.59 0.15
C ILE A 173 -9.32 -19.97 -1.05
N GLY A 174 -8.86 -18.83 -1.53
CA GLY A 174 -9.45 -18.04 -2.61
C GLY A 174 -9.45 -18.69 -3.98
N LEU A 175 -8.32 -19.26 -4.42
CA LEU A 175 -8.24 -19.99 -5.70
C LEU A 175 -9.14 -21.24 -5.70
N ARG A 176 -9.30 -21.91 -4.55
CA ARG A 176 -10.20 -23.08 -4.42
C ARG A 176 -11.67 -22.71 -4.37
N LEU A 177 -12.02 -21.53 -3.83
CA LEU A 177 -13.41 -21.07 -3.75
C LEU A 177 -14.06 -20.87 -5.13
N PHE A 178 -13.25 -20.60 -6.17
CA PHE A 178 -13.70 -20.24 -7.51
C PHE A 178 -13.13 -21.15 -8.63
N SER A 179 -12.51 -22.28 -8.29
CA SER A 179 -11.77 -23.10 -9.26
C SER A 179 -12.62 -23.76 -10.34
N GLY A 180 -13.92 -23.96 -10.11
CA GLY A 180 -14.81 -24.63 -11.06
C GLY A 180 -15.14 -23.79 -12.31
N ASP A 181 -15.10 -22.47 -12.19
CA ASP A 181 -15.58 -21.54 -13.22
C ASP A 181 -14.46 -20.63 -13.76
N SER A 182 -13.22 -20.80 -13.28
CA SER A 182 -12.11 -19.87 -13.55
C SER A 182 -11.82 -19.71 -15.03
N GLN A 183 -11.79 -20.80 -15.80
CA GLN A 183 -11.55 -20.76 -17.25
C GLN A 183 -12.62 -19.99 -18.03
N PHE A 184 -13.87 -20.02 -17.56
CA PHE A 184 -14.93 -19.24 -18.19
C PHE A 184 -14.77 -17.75 -17.85
N ILE A 185 -14.48 -17.45 -16.59
CA ILE A 185 -14.27 -16.09 -16.08
C ILE A 185 -13.06 -15.43 -16.76
N ASP A 186 -11.93 -16.15 -16.88
CA ASP A 186 -10.74 -15.67 -17.56
C ASP A 186 -11.05 -15.29 -19.01
N ARG A 187 -11.83 -16.11 -19.74
CA ARG A 187 -12.30 -15.77 -21.09
C ARG A 187 -13.20 -14.53 -21.15
N GLN A 188 -13.96 -14.24 -20.10
CA GLN A 188 -14.75 -12.99 -20.05
C GLN A 188 -13.85 -11.78 -19.81
N VAL A 189 -12.77 -11.95 -19.04
CA VAL A 189 -11.76 -10.88 -18.85
C VAL A 189 -10.98 -10.64 -20.13
N GLU A 190 -10.56 -11.69 -20.83
CA GLU A 190 -9.93 -11.58 -22.15
C GLU A 190 -10.85 -10.85 -23.14
N LEU A 191 -12.14 -11.19 -23.16
CA LEU A 191 -13.13 -10.48 -23.99
C LEU A 191 -13.21 -8.98 -23.63
N ILE A 192 -13.17 -8.64 -22.33
CA ILE A 192 -13.17 -7.24 -21.88
C ILE A 192 -11.91 -6.52 -22.38
N GLU A 193 -10.74 -7.16 -22.28
CA GLU A 193 -9.46 -6.60 -22.74
C GLU A 193 -9.44 -6.40 -24.26
N GLU A 194 -9.97 -7.35 -25.03
CA GLU A 194 -10.07 -7.29 -26.49
C GLU A 194 -10.99 -6.14 -26.94
N GLU A 195 -12.17 -6.03 -26.34
CA GLU A 195 -13.16 -4.99 -26.69
C GLU A 195 -12.70 -3.59 -26.26
N LEU A 196 -11.92 -3.50 -25.19
CA LEU A 196 -11.29 -2.25 -24.74
C LEU A 196 -9.96 -1.95 -25.44
N GLN A 197 -9.43 -2.90 -26.20
CA GLN A 197 -8.10 -2.83 -26.84
C GLN A 197 -6.96 -2.53 -25.84
N GLN A 198 -7.10 -3.04 -24.61
CA GLN A 198 -6.14 -2.78 -23.53
C GLN A 198 -6.14 -3.91 -22.51
N TYR A 199 -4.94 -4.29 -22.07
CA TYR A 199 -4.77 -5.24 -20.97
C TYR A 199 -5.12 -4.60 -19.61
N LEU A 200 -5.83 -5.37 -18.78
CA LEU A 200 -6.07 -5.02 -17.39
C LEU A 200 -4.82 -5.35 -16.59
N SER A 201 -4.13 -4.33 -16.11
CA SER A 201 -3.02 -4.52 -15.17
C SER A 201 -3.55 -4.78 -13.76
N TYR A 202 -2.81 -5.55 -12.97
CA TYR A 202 -3.07 -5.64 -11.53
C TYR A 202 -3.08 -4.23 -10.91
N PRO A 203 -4.06 -3.90 -10.02
CA PRO A 203 -5.06 -4.78 -9.40
C PRO A 203 -6.44 -4.82 -10.08
N TYR A 204 -6.54 -4.31 -11.31
CA TYR A 204 -7.81 -4.10 -11.98
C TYR A 204 -8.38 -5.37 -12.60
N ASP A 205 -7.51 -6.22 -13.18
CA ASP A 205 -7.87 -7.56 -13.63
C ASP A 205 -8.48 -8.37 -12.48
N TRP A 206 -7.82 -8.33 -11.31
CA TRP A 206 -8.26 -8.98 -10.09
C TRP A 206 -9.64 -8.51 -9.65
N THR A 207 -9.89 -7.21 -9.71
CA THR A 207 -11.17 -6.60 -9.33
C THR A 207 -12.31 -7.09 -10.21
N VAL A 208 -12.11 -7.14 -11.54
CA VAL A 208 -13.11 -7.67 -12.48
C VAL A 208 -13.31 -9.17 -12.26
N LYS A 209 -12.22 -9.95 -12.17
CA LYS A 209 -12.29 -11.39 -11.91
C LYS A 209 -13.06 -11.70 -10.63
N LEU A 210 -12.79 -10.97 -9.56
CA LEU A 210 -13.48 -11.12 -8.28
C LEU A 210 -14.98 -10.83 -8.41
N HIS A 211 -15.35 -9.73 -9.07
CA HIS A 211 -16.75 -9.40 -9.33
C HIS A 211 -17.48 -10.54 -10.03
N LEU A 212 -16.94 -11.02 -11.16
CA LEU A 212 -17.54 -12.10 -11.94
C LEU A 212 -17.60 -13.42 -11.13
N SER A 213 -16.54 -13.72 -10.39
CA SER A 213 -16.45 -14.93 -9.55
C SER A 213 -17.51 -14.93 -8.44
N VAL A 214 -17.70 -13.79 -7.77
CA VAL A 214 -18.72 -13.64 -6.73
C VAL A 214 -20.11 -13.81 -7.33
N LEU A 215 -20.40 -13.19 -8.48
CA LEU A 215 -21.68 -13.34 -9.16
C LEU A 215 -21.97 -14.81 -9.51
N VAL A 216 -21.03 -15.49 -10.18
CA VAL A 216 -21.18 -16.91 -10.54
C VAL A 216 -21.47 -17.76 -9.31
N LYS A 217 -20.68 -17.59 -8.25
CA LYS A 217 -20.82 -18.39 -7.03
C LYS A 217 -22.13 -18.10 -6.29
N ARG A 218 -22.59 -16.84 -6.27
CA ARG A 218 -23.90 -16.45 -5.72
C ARG A 218 -25.06 -17.10 -6.48
N VAL A 219 -24.99 -17.21 -7.79
CA VAL A 219 -26.00 -17.92 -8.60
C VAL A 219 -25.97 -19.43 -8.32
N ARG A 220 -24.78 -20.03 -8.22
CA ARG A 220 -24.64 -21.49 -8.06
C ARG A 220 -25.04 -21.99 -6.67
N GLU A 221 -24.66 -21.27 -5.62
CA GLU A 221 -24.78 -21.76 -4.24
C GLU A 221 -25.93 -21.13 -3.46
N GLY A 222 -26.40 -19.97 -3.91
CA GLY A 222 -27.42 -19.18 -3.25
C GLY A 222 -28.56 -18.84 -4.18
N ASN A 223 -29.22 -17.73 -3.91
CA ASN A 223 -30.19 -17.15 -4.81
C ASN A 223 -30.01 -15.64 -4.82
N ILE A 224 -29.98 -15.07 -6.02
CA ILE A 224 -29.88 -13.61 -6.24
C ILE A 224 -31.29 -12.99 -6.36
N THR A 225 -32.35 -13.80 -6.23
CA THR A 225 -33.77 -13.47 -6.46
C THR A 225 -34.05 -11.98 -6.52
N ARG A 226 -34.09 -11.45 -7.76
CA ARG A 226 -34.57 -10.12 -8.14
C ARG A 226 -34.15 -9.04 -7.16
N SER A 227 -32.90 -8.61 -7.24
CA SER A 227 -32.48 -7.36 -6.61
C SER A 227 -33.32 -6.23 -7.24
N ILE A 228 -34.41 -5.81 -6.57
CA ILE A 228 -35.40 -4.84 -7.08
C ILE A 228 -34.87 -3.40 -7.01
N ASN A 229 -33.56 -3.22 -7.24
CA ASN A 229 -33.00 -1.89 -7.38
C ASN A 229 -33.24 -1.47 -8.82
N LYS A 230 -34.28 -0.67 -9.03
CA LYS A 230 -34.47 0.00 -10.31
C LYS A 230 -33.23 0.86 -10.57
N ILE A 231 -32.68 0.74 -11.77
CA ILE A 231 -31.62 1.62 -12.27
C ILE A 231 -32.14 3.06 -12.14
N THR A 232 -31.41 3.90 -11.43
CA THR A 232 -31.77 5.30 -11.25
C THR A 232 -31.55 6.08 -12.54
N ASP A 233 -32.25 7.20 -12.73
CA ASP A 233 -32.07 8.06 -13.93
C ASP A 233 -30.61 8.49 -14.11
N ARG A 234 -29.90 8.73 -13.01
CA ARG A 234 -28.47 9.08 -13.01
C ARG A 234 -27.58 7.93 -13.48
N GLU A 235 -27.88 6.70 -13.08
CA GLU A 235 -27.14 5.52 -13.51
C GLU A 235 -27.39 5.23 -15.00
N ALA A 236 -28.64 5.36 -15.45
CA ALA A 236 -28.99 5.25 -16.86
C ALA A 236 -28.30 6.32 -17.71
N GLU A 237 -28.27 7.57 -17.25
CA GLU A 237 -27.54 8.65 -17.92
C GLU A 237 -26.04 8.33 -17.99
N LEU A 238 -25.44 7.83 -16.91
CA LEU A 238 -24.02 7.47 -16.90
C LEU A 238 -23.69 6.33 -17.88
N MET A 239 -24.54 5.31 -17.96
CA MET A 239 -24.42 4.23 -18.94
C MET A 239 -24.56 4.76 -20.38
N SER A 240 -25.50 5.67 -20.64
CA SER A 240 -25.67 6.27 -21.97
C SER A 240 -24.47 7.12 -22.41
N LYS A 241 -23.77 7.79 -21.49
CA LYS A 241 -22.53 8.53 -21.81
C LYS A 241 -21.34 7.60 -22.05
N ASN A 242 -21.43 6.35 -21.61
CA ASN A 242 -20.36 5.37 -21.68
C ASN A 242 -20.85 4.12 -22.43
N GLU A 243 -21.39 4.31 -23.64
CA GLU A 243 -22.05 3.26 -24.43
C GLU A 243 -21.19 2.02 -24.64
N LEU A 244 -19.88 2.19 -24.85
CA LEU A 244 -18.95 1.08 -25.03
C LEU A 244 -18.93 0.17 -23.78
N LEU A 245 -18.78 0.74 -22.59
CA LEU A 245 -18.78 -0.04 -21.35
C LEU A 245 -20.16 -0.63 -21.05
N ALA A 246 -21.24 0.12 -21.35
CA ALA A 246 -22.59 -0.37 -21.15
C ALA A 246 -22.85 -1.60 -22.03
N ASN A 247 -22.54 -1.53 -23.32
CA ASN A 247 -22.68 -2.63 -24.27
C ASN A 247 -21.80 -3.83 -23.90
N LEU A 248 -20.56 -3.57 -23.48
CA LEU A 248 -19.64 -4.61 -23.01
C LEU A 248 -20.20 -5.34 -21.78
N SER A 249 -20.73 -4.59 -20.82
CA SER A 249 -21.32 -5.15 -19.60
C SER A 249 -22.55 -6.01 -19.93
N ILE A 250 -23.41 -5.55 -20.84
CA ILE A 250 -24.55 -6.33 -21.34
C ILE A 250 -24.07 -7.64 -21.98
N LYS A 251 -23.04 -7.58 -22.83
CA LYS A 251 -22.48 -8.75 -23.53
C LYS A 251 -21.93 -9.78 -22.54
N VAL A 252 -21.13 -9.35 -21.57
CA VAL A 252 -20.52 -10.24 -20.56
C VAL A 252 -21.59 -10.87 -19.65
N ILE A 253 -22.57 -10.09 -19.18
CA ILE A 253 -23.66 -10.63 -18.35
C ILE A 253 -24.55 -11.59 -19.16
N LYS A 254 -24.76 -11.35 -20.45
CA LYS A 254 -25.45 -12.30 -21.33
C LYS A 254 -24.69 -13.62 -21.47
N ASN A 255 -23.37 -13.57 -21.63
CA ASN A 255 -22.54 -14.77 -21.66
C ASN A 255 -22.63 -15.55 -20.35
N LEU A 256 -22.60 -14.86 -19.20
CA LEU A 256 -22.78 -15.47 -17.88
C LEU A 256 -24.15 -16.12 -17.73
N SER A 257 -25.21 -15.42 -18.14
CA SER A 257 -26.59 -15.94 -18.11
C SER A 257 -26.70 -17.26 -18.88
N ASN A 258 -26.12 -17.32 -20.08
CA ASN A 258 -26.07 -18.54 -20.89
C ASN A 258 -25.23 -19.65 -20.23
N TYR A 259 -24.06 -19.31 -19.69
CA TYR A 259 -23.16 -20.27 -19.05
C TYR A 259 -23.74 -20.88 -17.78
N LEU A 260 -24.46 -20.08 -17.00
CA LEU A 260 -25.11 -20.50 -15.75
C LEU A 260 -26.49 -21.11 -15.99
N ASN A 261 -27.03 -21.01 -17.20
CA ASN A 261 -28.41 -21.34 -17.54
C ASN A 261 -29.41 -20.66 -16.56
N PHE A 262 -29.15 -19.38 -16.27
CA PHE A 262 -29.86 -18.60 -15.27
C PHE A 262 -30.08 -17.16 -15.76
N SER A 263 -31.31 -16.66 -15.68
CA SER A 263 -31.63 -15.30 -16.12
C SER A 263 -31.10 -14.26 -15.14
N LEU A 264 -30.03 -13.56 -15.53
CA LEU A 264 -29.50 -12.41 -14.79
C LEU A 264 -30.26 -11.12 -15.14
N ASP A 265 -30.60 -10.34 -14.11
CA ASP A 265 -31.34 -9.09 -14.25
C ASP A 265 -30.46 -7.94 -14.78
N GLU A 266 -31.09 -6.87 -15.27
CA GLU A 266 -30.41 -5.66 -15.78
C GLU A 266 -29.50 -5.00 -14.73
N VAL A 267 -29.82 -5.17 -13.43
CA VAL A 267 -28.99 -4.70 -12.33
C VAL A 267 -27.58 -5.29 -12.36
N GLU A 268 -27.41 -6.54 -12.80
CA GLU A 268 -26.08 -7.15 -12.92
C GLU A 268 -25.26 -6.51 -14.04
N GLN A 269 -25.92 -6.03 -15.09
CA GLN A 269 -25.29 -5.28 -16.18
C GLN A 269 -24.79 -3.93 -15.66
N LEU A 270 -25.61 -3.24 -14.85
CA LEU A 270 -25.22 -2.01 -14.18
C LEU A 270 -24.04 -2.21 -13.22
N LEU A 271 -24.06 -3.27 -12.40
CA LEU A 271 -23.00 -3.53 -11.42
C LEU A 271 -21.66 -3.85 -12.09
N LEU A 272 -21.67 -4.62 -13.18
CA LEU A 272 -20.47 -4.84 -13.97
C LEU A 272 -20.01 -3.55 -14.65
N PHE A 273 -20.93 -2.78 -15.22
CA PHE A 273 -20.64 -1.46 -15.81
C PHE A 273 -19.96 -0.54 -14.80
N GLN A 274 -20.52 -0.41 -13.59
CA GLN A 274 -19.96 0.39 -12.51
C GLN A 274 -18.55 -0.09 -12.13
N THR A 275 -18.32 -1.40 -12.11
CA THR A 275 -16.99 -1.98 -11.85
C THR A 275 -15.98 -1.57 -12.92
N LEU A 276 -16.34 -1.70 -14.20
CA LEU A 276 -15.47 -1.31 -15.32
C LEU A 276 -15.24 0.20 -15.37
N TYR A 277 -16.29 0.99 -15.11
CA TYR A 277 -16.23 2.45 -15.04
C TYR A 277 -15.27 2.91 -13.93
N ALA A 278 -15.34 2.28 -12.75
CA ALA A 278 -14.52 2.65 -11.59
C ALA A 278 -13.01 2.40 -11.80
N ILE A 279 -12.67 1.49 -12.71
CA ILE A 279 -11.28 1.19 -13.08
C ILE A 279 -10.72 2.24 -14.05
N ASN A 280 -11.58 2.99 -14.75
CA ASN A 280 -11.23 4.13 -15.61
C ASN A 280 -10.16 3.81 -16.67
N LEU A 281 -10.37 2.75 -17.44
CA LEU A 281 -9.35 2.19 -18.35
C LEU A 281 -8.98 3.10 -19.53
N SER A 282 -9.79 4.10 -19.89
CA SER A 282 -9.60 4.85 -21.13
C SER A 282 -9.85 6.36 -21.05
N ARG A 283 -9.68 7.00 -19.88
CA ARG A 283 -9.98 8.44 -19.69
C ARG A 283 -11.40 8.77 -20.17
N GLN A 284 -12.35 7.91 -19.82
CA GLN A 284 -13.74 8.10 -20.23
C GLN A 284 -14.37 9.29 -19.53
N GLU A 285 -15.48 9.81 -20.05
CA GLU A 285 -16.15 10.98 -19.48
C GLU A 285 -16.53 10.72 -18.01
N SER A 286 -15.73 11.30 -17.12
CA SER A 286 -16.04 11.41 -15.70
C SER A 286 -17.17 12.41 -15.49
N LEU A 287 -17.88 12.28 -14.38
CA LEU A 287 -18.74 13.37 -13.94
C LEU A 287 -17.85 14.59 -13.62
N LYS A 288 -18.20 15.77 -14.10
CA LYS A 288 -17.43 17.02 -13.86
C LYS A 288 -17.16 17.31 -12.38
N ILE A 289 -18.07 16.88 -11.51
CA ILE A 289 -17.92 16.99 -10.05
C ILE A 289 -16.74 16.16 -9.55
N ASP A 290 -16.50 15.01 -10.17
CA ASP A 290 -15.43 14.08 -9.79
C ASP A 290 -14.07 14.60 -10.25
N GLU A 291 -14.02 15.25 -11.42
CA GLU A 291 -12.83 15.94 -11.92
C GLU A 291 -12.40 17.07 -10.98
N GLN A 292 -13.35 17.91 -10.57
CA GLN A 292 -13.08 19.01 -9.63
C GLN A 292 -12.60 18.48 -8.27
N LEU A 293 -13.32 17.50 -7.70
CA LEU A 293 -12.94 16.92 -6.42
C LEU A 293 -11.58 16.21 -6.50
N ALA A 294 -11.29 15.50 -7.60
CA ALA A 294 -10.01 14.84 -7.80
C ALA A 294 -8.85 15.83 -7.88
N ASP A 295 -9.04 16.93 -8.60
CA ASP A 295 -8.05 18.01 -8.72
C ASP A 295 -7.81 18.70 -7.36
N GLU A 296 -8.87 19.03 -6.62
CA GLU A 296 -8.78 19.62 -5.28
C GLU A 296 -8.05 18.70 -4.29
N LEU A 297 -8.41 17.41 -4.27
CA LEU A 297 -7.77 16.43 -3.39
C LEU A 297 -6.31 16.21 -3.76
N THR A 298 -5.99 16.14 -5.05
CA THR A 298 -4.61 16.00 -5.55
C THR A 298 -3.76 17.18 -5.09
N LYS A 299 -4.25 18.40 -5.26
CA LYS A 299 -3.57 19.62 -4.78
C LYS A 299 -3.42 19.61 -3.27
N CYS A 300 -4.47 19.26 -2.53
CA CYS A 300 -4.45 19.18 -1.07
C CYS A 300 -3.39 18.20 -0.57
N LEU A 301 -3.33 17.00 -1.15
CA LEU A 301 -2.32 15.98 -0.82
C LEU A 301 -0.91 16.50 -1.05
N ILE A 302 -0.63 17.08 -2.23
CA ILE A 302 0.71 17.58 -2.57
C ILE A 302 1.11 18.73 -1.62
N LEU A 303 0.24 19.72 -1.43
CA LEU A 303 0.53 20.88 -0.57
C LEU A 303 0.76 20.47 0.89
N LYS A 304 -0.09 19.61 1.45
CA LYS A 304 0.05 19.13 2.84
C LYS A 304 1.27 18.22 2.99
N PHE A 305 1.60 17.40 2.00
CA PHE A 305 2.75 16.50 2.06
C PHE A 305 4.08 17.26 1.99
N PHE A 306 4.20 18.28 1.13
CA PHE A 306 5.42 19.09 1.03
C PHE A 306 5.45 20.31 1.97
N GLU A 307 4.39 20.54 2.73
CA GLU A 307 4.24 21.71 3.62
C GLU A 307 4.36 23.05 2.87
N ILE A 308 3.92 23.06 1.62
CA ILE A 308 3.98 24.23 0.74
C ILE A 308 2.70 25.05 0.93
N ARG A 309 2.86 26.36 1.14
CA ARG A 309 1.73 27.29 1.35
C ARG A 309 1.19 27.92 0.06
N GLU A 310 1.97 27.95 -1.01
CA GLU A 310 1.61 28.61 -2.27
C GLU A 310 1.54 27.63 -3.44
N ALA A 311 0.42 27.64 -4.17
CA ALA A 311 0.22 26.81 -5.36
C ALA A 311 1.22 27.11 -6.49
N ALA A 312 1.87 28.29 -6.50
CA ALA A 312 2.84 28.67 -7.53
C ALA A 312 4.08 27.75 -7.58
N THR A 313 4.42 27.06 -6.49
CA THR A 313 5.52 26.07 -6.45
C THR A 313 5.13 24.73 -7.10
N LEU A 314 3.84 24.50 -7.41
CA LEU A 314 3.36 23.28 -8.07
C LEU A 314 3.88 23.11 -9.51
N GLN A 315 4.42 24.16 -10.15
CA GLN A 315 4.99 24.03 -11.51
C GLN A 315 6.10 22.97 -11.58
N GLN A 316 6.91 22.83 -10.52
CA GLN A 316 7.92 21.76 -10.43
C GLN A 316 7.30 20.38 -10.18
N SER A 317 6.10 20.34 -9.60
CA SER A 317 5.33 19.14 -9.26
C SER A 317 4.25 18.79 -10.29
N HIS A 318 4.25 19.41 -11.48
CA HIS A 318 3.19 19.21 -12.47
C HIS A 318 3.04 17.74 -12.87
N ARG A 319 4.16 17.01 -13.01
CA ARG A 319 4.14 15.56 -13.28
C ARG A 319 3.54 14.75 -12.13
N LEU A 320 3.89 15.05 -10.87
CA LEU A 320 3.28 14.38 -9.72
C LEU A 320 1.78 14.67 -9.67
N HIS A 321 1.37 15.90 -9.97
CA HIS A 321 -0.04 16.27 -10.03
C HIS A 321 -0.78 15.48 -11.11
N GLU A 322 -0.27 15.42 -12.35
CA GLU A 322 -0.91 14.65 -13.42
C GLU A 322 -1.01 13.16 -13.08
N ASP A 323 0.10 12.54 -12.64
CA ASP A 323 0.15 11.13 -12.27
C ASP A 323 -0.82 10.81 -11.12
N LEU A 324 -0.81 11.64 -10.07
CA LEU A 324 -1.66 11.45 -8.90
C LEU A 324 -3.13 11.74 -9.21
N TYR A 325 -3.45 12.76 -10.00
CA TYR A 325 -4.81 13.05 -10.45
C TYR A 325 -5.42 11.84 -11.18
N HIS A 326 -4.64 11.21 -12.06
CA HIS A 326 -5.07 10.02 -12.79
C HIS A 326 -5.25 8.78 -11.90
N HIS A 327 -4.67 8.74 -10.70
CA HIS A 327 -4.98 7.74 -9.67
C HIS A 327 -6.19 8.10 -8.82
N ILE A 328 -6.28 9.37 -8.39
CA ILE A 328 -7.32 9.86 -7.47
C ILE A 328 -8.70 9.86 -8.14
N LEU A 329 -8.80 10.27 -9.40
CA LEU A 329 -10.08 10.31 -10.12
C LEU A 329 -10.80 8.94 -10.13
N PRO A 330 -10.19 7.82 -10.61
CA PRO A 330 -10.80 6.50 -10.49
C PRO A 330 -10.97 6.04 -9.03
N MET A 331 -10.06 6.41 -8.13
CA MET A 331 -10.22 6.10 -6.70
C MET A 331 -11.53 6.67 -6.14
N LEU A 332 -11.90 7.91 -6.47
CA LEU A 332 -13.16 8.50 -5.99
C LEU A 332 -14.39 7.74 -6.51
N SER A 333 -14.37 7.32 -7.78
CA SER A 333 -15.42 6.46 -8.33
C SER A 333 -15.53 5.14 -7.58
N ARG A 334 -14.39 4.49 -7.28
CA ARG A 334 -14.33 3.25 -6.51
C ARG A 334 -14.87 3.43 -5.09
N LEU A 335 -14.47 4.49 -4.37
CA LEU A 335 -14.97 4.79 -3.02
C LEU A 335 -16.47 5.02 -3.00
N ARG A 336 -17.00 5.77 -3.96
CA ARG A 336 -18.45 5.99 -4.09
C ARG A 336 -19.23 4.69 -4.28
N LEU A 337 -18.68 3.78 -5.07
CA LEU A 337 -19.29 2.48 -5.36
C LEU A 337 -19.01 1.41 -4.29
N GLY A 338 -18.17 1.72 -3.30
CA GLY A 338 -17.73 0.75 -2.29
C GLY A 338 -16.84 -0.36 -2.82
N ILE A 339 -16.15 -0.10 -3.93
CA ILE A 339 -15.16 -0.99 -4.51
C ILE A 339 -13.85 -0.75 -3.77
N HIS A 340 -13.40 -1.74 -3.01
CA HIS A 340 -12.07 -1.74 -2.44
C HIS A 340 -11.08 -2.33 -3.43
N ILE A 341 -9.84 -1.82 -3.41
CA ILE A 341 -8.72 -2.40 -4.13
C ILE A 341 -7.65 -2.82 -3.14
N GLU A 342 -7.06 -3.97 -3.41
CA GLU A 342 -5.96 -4.48 -2.61
C GLU A 342 -4.62 -4.01 -3.14
N ASN A 343 -3.68 -3.83 -2.21
CA ASN A 343 -2.29 -3.59 -2.50
C ASN A 343 -1.46 -4.74 -1.94
N ASN A 344 -1.09 -5.70 -2.79
CA ASN A 344 -0.27 -6.85 -2.38
C ASN A 344 1.12 -6.45 -1.86
N LEU A 345 1.58 -5.24 -2.18
CA LEU A 345 2.86 -4.70 -1.73
C LEU A 345 2.72 -3.84 -0.47
N LEU A 346 1.52 -3.76 0.14
CA LEU A 346 1.24 -2.83 1.24
C LEU A 346 2.22 -2.97 2.41
N ASP A 347 2.51 -4.19 2.83
CA ASP A 347 3.43 -4.45 3.93
C ASP A 347 4.86 -3.99 3.58
N GLU A 348 5.29 -4.24 2.35
CA GLU A 348 6.61 -3.81 1.86
C GLU A 348 6.69 -2.29 1.73
N VAL A 349 5.62 -1.64 1.26
CA VAL A 349 5.51 -0.17 1.18
C VAL A 349 5.57 0.44 2.57
N LYS A 350 4.79 -0.09 3.53
CA LYS A 350 4.81 0.37 4.92
C LYS A 350 6.18 0.20 5.57
N LEU A 351 6.90 -0.87 5.25
CA LEU A 351 8.23 -1.14 5.80
C LEU A 351 9.30 -0.24 5.17
N LYS A 352 9.32 -0.12 3.84
CA LYS A 352 10.36 0.61 3.11
C LYS A 352 10.16 2.13 3.13
N TYR A 353 8.91 2.58 3.07
CA TYR A 353 8.52 3.99 2.95
C TYR A 353 7.69 4.46 4.14
N SER A 354 8.02 3.97 5.34
CA SER A 354 7.26 4.20 6.58
C SER A 354 7.04 5.69 6.90
N GLY A 355 8.04 6.54 6.63
CA GLY A 355 7.95 7.99 6.84
C GLY A 355 6.88 8.64 5.96
N SER A 356 6.93 8.41 4.64
CA SER A 356 5.96 8.95 3.69
C SER A 356 4.58 8.36 3.88
N PHE A 357 4.49 7.04 4.09
CA PHE A 357 3.23 6.37 4.42
C PHE A 357 2.59 7.00 5.67
N GLY A 358 3.33 7.12 6.77
CA GLY A 358 2.82 7.70 8.02
C GLY A 358 2.41 9.17 7.90
N LYS A 359 3.10 9.96 7.06
CA LYS A 359 2.70 11.34 6.76
C LYS A 359 1.39 11.39 5.96
N LEU A 360 1.30 10.58 4.90
CA LEU A 360 0.10 10.49 4.06
C LEU A 360 -1.10 9.95 4.83
N SER A 361 -0.94 8.95 5.70
CA SER A 361 -2.01 8.45 6.56
C SER A 361 -2.64 9.57 7.38
N LYS A 362 -1.84 10.43 8.03
CA LYS A 362 -2.36 11.56 8.82
C LYS A 362 -3.10 12.58 7.96
N ILE A 363 -2.60 12.86 6.76
CA ILE A 363 -3.25 13.79 5.83
C ILE A 363 -4.59 13.21 5.37
N ILE A 364 -4.60 11.93 5.01
CA ILE A 364 -5.76 11.21 4.51
C ILE A 364 -6.80 10.98 5.60
N ASP A 365 -6.41 10.81 6.87
CA ASP A 365 -7.36 10.76 7.99
C ASP A 365 -8.20 12.03 8.09
N SER A 366 -7.58 13.20 7.91
CA SER A 366 -8.29 14.49 7.85
C SER A 366 -9.20 14.57 6.63
N ILE A 367 -8.74 14.10 5.46
CA ILE A 367 -9.56 14.07 4.24
C ILE A 367 -10.76 13.12 4.39
N ASN A 368 -10.58 11.96 5.02
CA ASN A 368 -11.62 10.96 5.25
C ASN A 368 -12.75 11.48 6.15
N GLN A 369 -12.45 12.41 7.08
CA GLN A 369 -13.45 13.07 7.92
C GLN A 369 -14.35 14.02 7.12
N GLU A 370 -13.81 14.64 6.06
CA GLU A 370 -14.54 15.59 5.21
C GLU A 370 -15.24 14.90 4.02
N LEU A 371 -14.73 13.74 3.59
CA LEU A 371 -15.31 12.94 2.51
C LEU A 371 -16.72 12.44 2.87
N ALA A 372 -17.72 12.77 2.05
CA ALA A 372 -19.10 12.34 2.25
C ALA A 372 -19.38 10.87 1.84
N PHE A 373 -18.37 10.13 1.40
CA PHE A 373 -18.53 8.73 1.00
C PHE A 373 -18.60 7.79 2.21
N GLU A 374 -19.43 6.75 2.11
CA GLU A 374 -19.47 5.65 3.09
C GLU A 374 -18.10 4.95 3.16
N THR A 375 -17.52 4.67 2.00
CA THR A 375 -16.21 4.04 1.88
C THR A 375 -15.12 5.10 1.94
N LYS A 376 -14.16 4.87 2.84
CA LYS A 376 -13.03 5.78 3.09
C LYS A 376 -11.77 5.29 2.36
N ILE A 377 -10.84 6.21 2.12
CA ILE A 377 -9.50 5.88 1.62
C ILE A 377 -8.82 5.01 2.67
N ASP A 378 -8.50 3.77 2.31
CA ASP A 378 -7.89 2.80 3.22
C ASP A 378 -6.37 2.67 3.02
N ASP A 379 -5.73 1.84 3.85
CA ASP A 379 -4.28 1.62 3.78
C ASP A 379 -3.79 1.17 2.41
N SER A 380 -4.59 0.42 1.64
CA SER A 380 -4.19 -0.04 0.31
C SER A 380 -4.03 1.15 -0.64
N GLU A 381 -5.00 2.07 -0.63
CA GLU A 381 -4.94 3.32 -1.41
C GLU A 381 -3.81 4.23 -0.92
N ILE A 382 -3.63 4.38 0.40
CA ILE A 382 -2.51 5.12 0.97
C ILE A 382 -1.18 4.53 0.48
N GLY A 383 -1.08 3.20 0.40
CA GLY A 383 0.08 2.51 -0.14
C GLY A 383 0.38 2.86 -1.60
N TYR A 384 -0.64 2.90 -2.46
CA TYR A 384 -0.46 3.32 -3.86
C TYR A 384 -0.07 4.80 -3.97
N ILE A 385 -0.76 5.68 -3.23
CA ILE A 385 -0.45 7.12 -3.19
C ILE A 385 1.00 7.33 -2.72
N THR A 386 1.45 6.58 -1.72
CA THR A 386 2.85 6.63 -1.23
C THR A 386 3.86 6.37 -2.34
N LEU A 387 3.61 5.40 -3.23
CA LEU A 387 4.50 5.10 -4.34
C LEU A 387 4.63 6.26 -5.34
N TYR A 388 3.55 7.02 -5.60
CA TYR A 388 3.62 8.21 -6.45
C TYR A 388 4.51 9.31 -5.84
N PHE A 389 4.35 9.58 -4.54
CA PHE A 389 5.19 10.53 -3.83
C PHE A 389 6.66 10.10 -3.80
N GLU A 390 6.94 8.82 -3.56
CA GLU A 390 8.30 8.27 -3.54
C GLU A 390 8.96 8.28 -4.92
N LYS A 391 8.23 7.93 -5.97
CA LYS A 391 8.69 8.05 -7.37
C LYS A 391 9.15 9.48 -7.64
N TYR A 392 8.31 10.46 -7.31
CA TYR A 392 8.63 11.87 -7.53
C TYR A 392 9.78 12.35 -6.64
N TYR A 393 9.85 11.92 -5.38
CA TYR A 393 10.95 12.25 -4.47
C TYR A 393 12.29 11.73 -4.99
N LEU A 394 12.32 10.51 -5.55
CA LEU A 394 13.49 9.94 -6.22
C LEU A 394 13.87 10.75 -7.47
N GLU A 395 12.90 11.16 -8.30
CA GLU A 395 13.16 11.98 -9.49
C GLU A 395 13.73 13.37 -9.16
N ILE A 396 13.26 14.03 -8.08
CA ILE A 396 13.83 15.32 -7.65
C ILE A 396 15.24 15.14 -7.09
N THR A 397 15.44 14.13 -6.24
CA THR A 397 16.75 13.91 -5.60
C THR A 397 17.81 13.46 -6.60
N THR A 398 17.42 12.77 -7.68
CA THR A 398 18.31 12.31 -8.76
C THR A 398 18.78 13.40 -9.73
N ASN A 399 18.13 14.57 -9.74
CA ASN A 399 18.39 15.65 -10.70
C ASN A 399 19.11 16.88 -10.13
N LYS A 400 19.60 16.85 -8.87
CA LYS A 400 20.38 17.97 -8.33
C LYS A 400 21.68 18.17 -9.12
N ARG A 401 21.85 19.36 -9.69
CA ARG A 401 23.03 19.77 -10.46
C ARG A 401 24.15 20.13 -9.49
N VAL A 402 25.17 19.28 -9.43
CA VAL A 402 26.29 19.42 -8.50
C VAL A 402 27.54 19.88 -9.23
N LEU A 403 28.17 20.94 -8.73
CA LEU A 403 29.47 21.39 -9.19
C LEU A 403 30.57 20.89 -8.23
N LEU A 404 31.59 20.26 -8.78
CA LEU A 404 32.77 19.85 -8.01
C LEU A 404 33.88 20.89 -8.15
N VAL A 405 34.31 21.48 -7.03
CA VAL A 405 35.41 22.46 -6.97
C VAL A 405 36.64 21.81 -6.33
N CYS A 406 37.70 21.59 -7.10
CA CYS A 406 38.92 20.94 -6.63
C CYS A 406 40.15 21.86 -6.74
N SER A 407 41.07 21.74 -5.77
CA SER A 407 42.40 22.37 -5.84
C SER A 407 43.40 21.52 -6.62
N THR A 408 43.15 20.22 -6.71
CA THR A 408 44.02 19.22 -7.32
C THR A 408 43.67 19.05 -8.80
N GLY A 409 44.68 18.85 -9.67
CA GLY A 409 44.55 18.92 -11.13
C GLY A 409 43.51 17.98 -11.77
N ILE A 410 43.33 18.10 -13.09
CA ILE A 410 42.25 17.47 -13.89
C ILE A 410 42.06 15.97 -13.60
N GLY A 411 43.14 15.20 -13.41
CA GLY A 411 43.06 13.75 -13.17
C GLY A 411 42.48 13.35 -11.81
N THR A 412 42.76 14.11 -10.75
CA THR A 412 42.25 13.82 -9.40
C THR A 412 40.79 14.22 -9.22
N SER A 413 40.35 15.28 -9.88
CA SER A 413 38.94 15.70 -9.91
C SER A 413 38.06 14.70 -10.65
N GLU A 414 38.56 14.08 -11.73
CA GLU A 414 37.77 13.09 -12.48
C GLU A 414 37.63 11.79 -11.70
N LEU A 415 38.67 11.36 -10.98
CA LEU A 415 38.56 10.21 -10.08
C LEU A 415 37.57 10.45 -8.94
N LEU A 416 37.58 11.64 -8.33
CA LEU A 416 36.63 12.01 -7.28
C LEU A 416 35.19 12.02 -7.82
N LYS A 417 34.97 12.60 -9.01
CA LYS A 417 33.69 12.57 -9.71
C LYS A 417 33.18 11.14 -9.91
N VAL A 418 34.02 10.24 -10.42
CA VAL A 418 33.67 8.82 -10.61
C VAL A 418 33.31 8.16 -9.28
N ARG A 419 34.07 8.41 -8.21
CA ARG A 419 33.77 7.86 -6.87
C ARG A 419 32.44 8.36 -6.32
N ILE A 420 32.13 9.65 -6.49
CA ILE A 420 30.86 10.22 -6.08
C ILE A 420 29.71 9.58 -6.87
N GLN A 421 29.85 9.45 -8.19
CA GLN A 421 28.84 8.80 -9.05
C GLN A 421 28.63 7.33 -8.69
N GLN A 422 29.67 6.60 -8.26
CA GLN A 422 29.52 5.21 -7.80
C GLN A 422 28.82 5.09 -6.44
N LYS A 423 29.15 5.97 -5.49
CA LYS A 423 28.62 5.92 -4.11
C LYS A 423 27.27 6.62 -3.95
N VAL A 424 26.99 7.58 -4.82
CA VAL A 424 25.79 8.43 -4.85
C VAL A 424 25.36 8.61 -6.31
N PRO A 425 24.83 7.56 -6.96
CA PRO A 425 24.48 7.58 -8.39
C PRO A 425 23.39 8.60 -8.73
N ASN A 426 22.64 9.05 -7.73
CA ASN A 426 21.56 10.03 -7.85
C ASN A 426 22.09 11.49 -7.95
N LEU A 427 23.38 11.72 -8.15
CA LEU A 427 23.93 13.07 -8.31
C LEU A 427 24.28 13.37 -9.77
N ASN A 428 23.72 14.45 -10.31
CA ASN A 428 24.10 14.97 -11.60
C ASN A 428 25.29 15.92 -11.47
N ILE A 429 26.51 15.41 -11.61
CA ILE A 429 27.72 16.24 -11.59
C ILE A 429 27.84 16.96 -12.95
N ILE A 430 27.43 18.22 -12.97
CA ILE A 430 27.41 19.05 -14.20
C ILE A 430 28.81 19.48 -14.67
N GLY A 431 29.81 19.40 -13.79
CA GLY A 431 31.17 19.74 -14.14
C GLY A 431 32.13 19.73 -12.96
N THR A 432 33.42 19.80 -13.31
CA THR A 432 34.52 19.97 -12.37
C THR A 432 35.24 21.29 -12.69
N MET A 433 35.55 22.08 -11.66
CA MET A 433 36.20 23.39 -11.80
C MET A 433 37.29 23.58 -10.75
N SER A 434 38.32 24.35 -11.09
CA SER A 434 39.24 24.91 -10.10
C SER A 434 38.59 26.09 -9.37
N ASN A 435 39.07 26.41 -8.16
CA ASN A 435 38.62 27.60 -7.41
C ASN A 435 38.69 28.89 -8.25
N ARG A 436 39.77 29.03 -9.03
CA ARG A 436 39.97 30.18 -9.92
C ARG A 436 38.90 30.27 -11.02
N GLN A 437 38.47 29.13 -11.57
CA GLN A 437 37.38 29.09 -12.56
C GLN A 437 36.03 29.38 -11.91
N ALA A 438 35.77 28.79 -10.74
CA ALA A 438 34.53 29.03 -9.99
C ALA A 438 34.34 30.52 -9.67
N ARG A 439 35.40 31.22 -9.27
CA ARG A 439 35.40 32.68 -9.03
C ARG A 439 35.10 33.52 -10.28
N LYS A 440 35.46 33.04 -11.48
CA LYS A 440 35.22 33.76 -12.74
C LYS A 440 33.86 33.46 -13.36
N SER A 441 33.17 32.42 -12.89
CA SER A 441 31.94 31.91 -13.49
C SER A 441 30.76 31.96 -12.51
N GLN A 442 30.76 32.92 -11.58
CA GLN A 442 29.76 33.03 -10.52
C GLN A 442 28.32 33.08 -11.06
N ASP A 443 28.06 33.85 -12.14
CA ASP A 443 26.72 33.95 -12.74
C ASP A 443 26.23 32.62 -13.34
N TYR A 444 27.13 31.88 -14.00
CA TYR A 444 26.83 30.56 -14.52
C TYR A 444 26.50 29.58 -13.39
N ILE A 445 27.30 29.60 -12.32
CA ILE A 445 27.11 28.72 -11.15
C ILE A 445 25.78 29.03 -10.47
N ALA A 446 25.48 30.31 -10.25
CA ALA A 446 24.22 30.77 -9.64
C ALA A 446 22.97 30.33 -10.41
N GLY A 447 23.02 30.32 -11.76
CA GLY A 447 21.89 29.88 -12.58
C GLY A 447 21.80 28.36 -12.80
N ASN A 448 22.91 27.63 -12.65
CA ASN A 448 23.01 26.25 -13.12
C ASN A 448 23.35 25.20 -12.05
N THR A 449 23.58 25.60 -10.80
CA THR A 449 24.09 24.70 -9.75
C THR A 449 23.21 24.74 -8.51
N ASP A 450 22.91 23.56 -7.96
CA ASP A 450 22.05 23.40 -6.78
C ASP A 450 22.88 23.03 -5.51
N LEU A 451 24.11 22.54 -5.68
CA LEU A 451 25.06 22.21 -4.60
C LEU A 451 26.50 22.30 -5.11
N ILE A 452 27.40 22.86 -4.29
CA ILE A 452 28.84 22.88 -4.56
C ILE A 452 29.54 21.92 -3.60
N LEU A 453 30.28 20.95 -4.14
CA LEU A 453 31.18 20.09 -3.38
C LEU A 453 32.61 20.58 -3.58
N THR A 454 33.30 20.98 -2.51
CA THR A 454 34.66 21.52 -2.59
C THR A 454 35.66 20.66 -1.81
N THR A 455 36.85 20.46 -2.37
CA THR A 455 37.97 19.84 -1.63
C THR A 455 38.91 20.87 -1.00
N ILE A 456 38.52 22.15 -1.04
CA ILE A 456 39.36 23.27 -0.62
C ILE A 456 38.75 23.88 0.63
N ASP A 457 39.55 23.94 1.68
CA ASP A 457 39.21 24.55 2.97
C ASP A 457 39.46 26.08 2.96
N THR A 458 39.15 26.73 1.84
CA THR A 458 39.19 28.19 1.73
C THR A 458 37.78 28.69 1.45
N PRO A 459 37.38 29.85 2.02
CA PRO A 459 36.08 30.42 1.74
C PRO A 459 35.94 30.70 0.24
N ILE A 460 35.17 29.85 -0.43
CA ILE A 460 34.49 30.24 -1.65
C ILE A 460 33.50 31.31 -1.18
N GLU A 461 33.64 32.54 -1.70
CA GLU A 461 32.65 33.60 -1.46
C GLU A 461 31.25 33.04 -1.74
N GLU A 462 30.26 33.37 -0.92
CA GLU A 462 28.90 32.83 -1.07
C GLU A 462 28.40 33.08 -2.51
N ILE A 463 28.38 32.03 -3.35
CA ILE A 463 27.90 32.11 -4.72
C ILE A 463 26.40 31.86 -4.69
N GLY A 464 25.59 32.93 -4.81
CA GLY A 464 24.17 32.83 -5.15
C GLY A 464 23.29 32.01 -4.19
N ASN A 465 23.47 32.10 -2.87
CA ASN A 465 22.73 31.29 -1.87
C ASN A 465 22.87 29.76 -2.03
N ILE A 466 23.82 29.27 -2.84
CA ILE A 466 24.01 27.84 -3.07
C ILE A 466 24.73 27.20 -1.87
N PRO A 467 24.27 26.05 -1.35
CA PRO A 467 24.97 25.34 -0.29
C PRO A 467 26.34 24.85 -0.77
N ILE A 468 27.37 25.05 0.07
CA ILE A 468 28.75 24.62 -0.19
C ILE A 468 29.13 23.58 0.87
N MET A 469 29.54 22.38 0.46
CA MET A 469 30.03 21.33 1.34
C MET A 469 31.49 21.04 1.07
N ILE A 470 32.30 21.04 2.14
CA ILE A 470 33.69 20.59 2.08
C ILE A 470 33.72 19.07 2.20
N ILE A 471 34.41 18.40 1.28
CA ILE A 471 34.60 16.95 1.23
C ILE A 471 36.09 16.62 1.08
N SER A 472 36.48 15.43 1.54
CA SER A 472 37.84 14.95 1.31
C SER A 472 38.10 14.68 -0.18
N PRO A 473 39.30 14.98 -0.71
CA PRO A 473 39.71 14.54 -2.05
C PRO A 473 39.60 13.02 -2.28
N LEU A 474 39.61 12.23 -1.22
CA LEU A 474 39.49 10.77 -1.28
C LEU A 474 38.06 10.26 -1.17
N LEU A 475 37.08 11.13 -0.90
CA LEU A 475 35.69 10.81 -0.60
C LEU A 475 35.57 9.80 0.55
N THR A 476 35.54 10.28 1.78
CA THR A 476 35.35 9.41 2.96
C THR A 476 33.90 8.94 3.06
N GLU A 477 33.65 7.84 3.77
CA GLU A 477 32.28 7.37 4.00
C GLU A 477 31.44 8.41 4.78
N ASN A 478 32.07 9.20 5.65
CA ASN A 478 31.43 10.34 6.31
C ASN A 478 30.99 11.43 5.32
N ASP A 479 31.81 11.72 4.30
CA ASP A 479 31.45 12.66 3.23
C ASP A 479 30.22 12.14 2.45
N VAL A 480 30.18 10.83 2.14
CA VAL A 480 29.03 10.19 1.49
C VAL A 480 27.76 10.34 2.32
N GLN A 481 27.82 10.12 3.64
CA GLN A 481 26.68 10.27 4.54
C GLN A 481 26.20 11.73 4.62
N LYS A 482 27.13 12.69 4.69
CA LYS A 482 26.78 14.13 4.67
C LYS A 482 26.11 14.52 3.37
N ILE A 483 26.63 14.08 2.23
CA ILE A 483 26.06 14.33 0.91
C ILE A 483 24.61 13.82 0.88
N LYS A 484 24.37 12.57 1.30
CA LYS A 484 23.02 11.99 1.37
C LYS A 484 22.09 12.78 2.29
N TYR A 485 22.58 13.17 3.47
CA TYR A 485 21.80 13.97 4.41
C TYR A 485 21.35 15.33 3.84
N ILE A 486 22.23 16.04 3.13
CA ILE A 486 21.87 17.33 2.48
C ILE A 486 20.88 17.13 1.33
N LEU A 487 20.95 16.00 0.63
CA LEU A 487 19.97 15.65 -0.40
C LEU A 487 18.59 15.39 0.22
N GLU A 488 18.52 14.67 1.35
CA GLU A 488 17.27 14.34 2.05
C GLU A 488 16.60 15.57 2.68
N LYS A 489 17.38 16.50 3.24
CA LYS A 489 16.90 17.66 4.01
C LYS A 489 16.50 18.87 3.17
N GLY A 490 16.65 18.84 1.84
CA GLY A 490 16.23 19.95 1.00
C GLY A 490 16.92 21.28 1.34
N GLY A 491 18.25 21.30 1.43
CA GLY A 491 19.03 22.55 1.35
C GLY A 491 18.68 23.66 2.37
N GLU A 492 18.39 23.34 3.62
CA GLU A 492 18.35 24.37 4.68
C GLU A 492 19.76 24.91 4.96
N LYS A 493 19.86 26.25 5.01
CA LYS A 493 21.10 27.01 5.20
C LYS A 493 21.80 26.70 6.53
N ASN A 494 23.13 26.55 6.44
CA ASN A 494 24.15 26.74 7.48
C ASN A 494 23.94 26.01 8.83
N ASP A 495 24.51 24.80 8.92
CA ASP A 495 24.88 24.19 10.20
C ASP A 495 26.42 24.22 10.34
N ARG A 496 27.01 25.43 10.33
CA ARG A 496 28.44 25.62 10.65
C ARG A 496 28.76 25.48 12.15
N ASN A 497 27.76 25.37 13.03
CA ASN A 497 27.97 25.46 14.49
C ASN A 497 27.65 24.20 15.30
N ARG A 498 27.36 23.03 14.69
CA ARG A 498 27.02 21.82 15.47
C ARG A 498 28.13 20.78 15.64
N PHE A 499 29.23 20.85 14.90
CA PHE A 499 30.28 19.83 14.98
C PHE A 499 31.57 20.25 15.73
N GLU A 500 31.71 21.51 16.15
CA GLU A 500 32.89 21.96 16.92
C GLU A 500 32.73 21.88 18.45
N LYS A 501 31.55 21.50 18.98
CA LYS A 501 31.31 21.45 20.44
C LYS A 501 31.37 20.07 21.09
N SER A 502 32.01 19.09 20.45
CA SER A 502 32.26 17.77 21.07
C SER A 502 33.75 17.45 21.21
N SER A 503 34.57 18.46 21.48
CA SER A 503 35.99 18.29 21.83
C SER A 503 36.46 19.47 22.69
N SER A 504 35.94 19.57 23.90
CA SER A 504 36.53 20.36 25.00
C SER A 504 36.17 19.68 26.31
#